data_AF-A0A7J8GJV3-F1
#
_entry.id   AF-A0A7J8GJV3-F1
#
_cell.length_a   1.000
_cell.length_b   1.000
_cell.length_c   1.000
_cell.angle_alpha   90.00
_cell.angle_beta   90.00
_cell.angle_gamma   90.00
#
_symmetry.space_group_name_H-M   'P 1'
#
loop_
_entity.id
_entity.type
_entity.pdbx_description
1 polymer ?
#
loop_
_entity_poly.entity_id
_entity_poly.type
_entity_poly.pdbx_seq_one_letter_code
_entity_poly.pdbx_strand_id
1 'polypeptide(L)'
;MVMAVHSQTIQIPPCPNGWSSLWIGYSFVMHTSAGAEGSGQALASPGSCLEEFRSAPFIECHGRGTCNYYANAYSFWLATIERSEMFKKPTPSTLKAGELRTHVSRCQVCMRRT
;
A
#
# COMPACT_ATOMS: atom_id res chain seq x y z
N MET A 1 -1.60 -12.44 18.00
CA MET A 1 -0.72 -12.18 16.84
C MET A 1 -1.56 -11.50 15.76
N VAL A 2 -1.02 -10.45 15.13
CA VAL A 2 -1.69 -9.68 14.07
C VAL A 2 -0.79 -9.62 12.85
N MET A 3 -1.35 -9.77 11.65
CA MET A 3 -0.61 -9.70 10.38
C MET A 3 -1.44 -9.05 9.27
N ALA A 4 -0.78 -8.56 8.23
CA ALA A 4 -1.42 -8.17 6.98
C ALA A 4 -1.30 -9.29 5.93
N VAL A 5 -2.34 -9.44 5.11
CA VAL A 5 -2.33 -10.24 3.88
C VAL A 5 -2.65 -9.35 2.68
N HIS A 6 -2.05 -9.63 1.53
CA HIS A 6 -2.14 -8.82 0.31
C HIS A 6 -2.63 -9.67 -0.85
N SER A 7 -3.59 -9.18 -1.64
CA SER A 7 -4.19 -9.96 -2.73
C SER A 7 -3.44 -9.83 -4.05
N GLN A 8 -2.67 -8.75 -4.25
CA GLN A 8 -2.14 -8.35 -5.56
C GLN A 8 -3.25 -8.24 -6.63
N THR A 9 -4.48 -7.92 -6.21
CA THR A 9 -5.65 -7.67 -7.06
C THR A 9 -6.51 -6.56 -6.46
N ILE A 10 -7.59 -6.17 -7.14
CA ILE A 10 -8.60 -5.25 -6.60
C ILE A 10 -9.54 -5.91 -5.58
N GLN A 11 -9.47 -7.23 -5.42
CA GLN A 11 -10.30 -8.00 -4.50
C GLN A 11 -9.68 -8.03 -3.10
N ILE A 12 -10.52 -8.03 -2.07
CA ILE A 12 -10.06 -8.15 -0.68
C ILE A 12 -9.52 -9.58 -0.44
N PRO A 13 -8.27 -9.75 0.04
CA PRO A 13 -7.76 -11.06 0.40
C PRO A 13 -8.45 -11.58 1.67
N PRO A 14 -8.90 -12.85 1.71
CA PRO A 14 -9.47 -13.42 2.91
C PRO A 14 -8.38 -13.59 3.99
N CYS A 15 -8.76 -13.43 5.26
CA CYS A 15 -7.89 -13.85 6.36
C CYS A 15 -7.63 -15.37 6.32
N PRO A 16 -6.46 -15.84 6.77
CA PRO A 16 -6.18 -17.27 6.88
C PRO A 16 -7.17 -17.98 7.82
N ASN A 17 -7.33 -19.29 7.63
CA ASN A 17 -8.15 -20.12 8.52
C ASN A 17 -7.68 -19.99 9.98
N GLY A 18 -8.63 -19.79 10.90
CA GLY A 18 -8.33 -19.55 12.32
C GLY A 18 -7.98 -18.09 12.66
N TRP A 19 -8.17 -17.14 11.73
CA TRP A 19 -7.97 -15.71 11.96
C TRP A 19 -9.28 -14.92 11.80
N SER A 20 -9.37 -13.78 12.47
CA SER A 20 -10.48 -12.83 12.38
C SER A 20 -10.00 -11.54 11.72
N SER A 21 -10.87 -10.94 10.91
CA SER A 21 -10.62 -9.63 10.31
C SER A 21 -10.59 -8.53 11.36
N LEU A 22 -9.66 -7.59 11.21
CA LEU A 22 -9.66 -6.32 11.95
C LEU A 22 -10.11 -5.18 11.02
N TRP A 23 -9.40 -4.97 9.90
CA TRP A 23 -9.74 -3.97 8.89
C TRP A 23 -9.25 -4.37 7.49
N ILE A 24 -9.72 -3.64 6.49
CA ILE A 24 -9.31 -3.78 5.08
C ILE A 24 -8.64 -2.49 4.61
N GLY A 25 -7.82 -2.57 3.57
CA GLY A 25 -7.10 -1.40 3.09
C GLY A 25 -6.44 -1.58 1.73
N TYR A 26 -5.40 -0.78 1.52
CA TYR A 26 -4.54 -0.74 0.35
C TYR A 26 -3.10 -1.05 0.74
N SER A 27 -2.41 -1.77 -0.15
CA SER A 27 -1.09 -2.34 0.10
C SER A 27 0.02 -1.30 -0.02
N PHE A 28 0.37 -0.63 1.06
CA PHE A 28 1.43 0.37 1.13
C PHE A 28 2.79 -0.28 1.40
N VAL A 29 3.79 0.07 0.61
CA VAL A 29 5.12 -0.59 0.67
C VAL A 29 6.17 0.36 1.22
N MET A 30 6.29 1.54 0.63
CA MET A 30 7.35 2.50 0.96
C MET A 30 7.00 3.90 0.48
N HIS A 31 7.82 4.87 0.88
CA HIS A 31 7.75 6.25 0.41
C HIS A 31 9.14 6.85 0.30
N THR A 32 9.27 7.91 -0.50
CA THR A 32 10.47 8.74 -0.60
C THR A 32 10.09 10.23 -0.65
N SER A 33 11.00 11.11 -0.19
CA SER A 33 10.79 12.57 -0.20
C SER A 33 12.10 13.34 -0.46
N ALA A 34 12.50 14.28 0.41
CA ALA A 34 13.76 15.03 0.29
C ALA A 34 14.96 14.11 0.05
N GLY A 35 15.78 14.45 -0.95
CA GLY A 35 16.98 13.68 -1.30
C GLY A 35 16.72 12.26 -1.84
N ALA A 36 15.47 11.92 -2.18
CA ALA A 36 15.03 10.55 -2.46
C ALA A 36 15.23 9.57 -1.28
N GLU A 37 15.48 10.09 -0.09
CA GLU A 37 15.49 9.32 1.15
C GLU A 37 14.07 8.91 1.54
N GLY A 38 13.97 7.80 2.25
CA GLY A 38 12.69 7.18 2.54
C GLY A 38 12.77 5.97 3.45
N SER A 39 11.61 5.39 3.74
CA SER A 39 11.50 4.16 4.53
C SER A 39 10.35 3.30 4.02
N GLY A 40 10.27 2.06 4.53
CA GLY A 40 9.32 1.06 4.07
C GLY A 40 8.59 0.34 5.19
N GLN A 41 7.63 -0.48 4.79
CA GLN A 41 6.84 -1.33 5.65
C GLN A 41 7.19 -2.79 5.39
N ALA A 42 7.28 -3.59 6.47
CA ALA A 42 7.26 -5.04 6.30
C ALA A 42 5.87 -5.46 5.80
N LEU A 43 5.79 -6.21 4.71
CA LEU A 43 4.50 -6.61 4.11
C LEU A 43 3.64 -7.50 5.03
N ALA A 44 4.23 -8.15 6.03
CA ALA A 44 3.46 -8.88 7.03
C ALA A 44 2.91 -8.00 8.17
N SER A 45 3.43 -6.78 8.32
CA SER A 45 3.03 -5.84 9.37
C SER A 45 1.69 -5.17 9.02
N PRO A 46 0.79 -4.92 9.99
CA PRO A 46 -0.41 -4.10 9.76
C PRO A 46 -0.13 -2.73 9.13
N GLY A 47 1.08 -2.17 9.32
CA GLY A 47 1.49 -0.89 8.73
C GLY A 47 1.58 -0.89 7.19
N SER A 48 1.68 -2.06 6.55
CA SER A 48 1.60 -2.17 5.08
C SER A 48 0.16 -2.08 4.55
N CYS A 49 -0.86 -1.95 5.42
CA CYS A 49 -2.27 -1.98 5.05
C CYS A 49 -3.03 -0.73 5.51
N LEU A 50 -2.89 0.37 4.74
CA LEU A 50 -3.58 1.62 5.02
C LEU A 50 -5.05 1.56 4.61
N GLU A 51 -5.97 1.92 5.52
CA GLU A 51 -7.42 1.87 5.28
C GLU A 51 -7.87 2.82 4.17
N GLU A 52 -7.24 4.00 4.09
CA GLU A 52 -7.48 4.98 3.05
C GLU A 52 -6.33 5.05 2.05
N PHE A 53 -6.65 4.94 0.76
CA PHE A 53 -5.70 5.26 -0.30
C PHE A 53 -5.56 6.78 -0.45
N ARG A 54 -4.32 7.27 -0.43
CA ARG A 54 -3.96 8.65 -0.78
C ARG A 54 -2.71 8.63 -1.65
N SER A 55 -2.69 9.37 -2.75
CA SER A 55 -1.47 9.53 -3.56
C SER A 55 -0.35 10.28 -2.82
N ALA A 56 -0.70 11.07 -1.80
CA ALA A 56 0.22 11.75 -0.89
C ALA A 56 -0.17 11.44 0.56
N PRO A 57 0.22 10.26 1.11
CA PRO A 57 -0.23 9.80 2.43
C PRO A 57 0.56 10.38 3.61
N PHE A 58 1.58 11.20 3.37
CA PHE A 58 2.44 11.79 4.39
C PHE A 58 2.80 13.23 4.05
N ILE A 59 3.22 14.01 5.05
CA ILE A 59 3.68 15.40 4.90
C ILE A 59 5.12 15.53 5.39
N GLU A 60 5.93 16.35 4.73
CA GLU A 60 7.32 16.60 5.14
C GLU A 60 7.38 17.83 6.05
N CYS A 61 8.09 17.72 7.17
CA CYS A 61 8.29 18.80 8.14
C CYS A 61 9.78 19.08 8.38
N HIS A 62 10.10 20.33 8.68
CA HIS A 62 11.46 20.79 8.97
C HIS A 62 11.57 21.31 10.40
N GLY A 63 12.78 21.23 11.00
CA GLY A 63 13.05 21.71 12.36
C GLY A 63 12.75 23.19 12.62
N ARG A 64 12.61 24.00 11.56
CA ARG A 64 12.16 25.40 11.62
C ARG A 64 10.64 25.59 11.82
N GLY A 65 9.88 24.51 12.04
CA GLY A 65 8.45 24.56 12.31
C GLY A 65 7.56 24.67 11.07
N THR A 66 8.06 24.32 9.88
CA THR A 66 7.31 24.37 8.62
C THR A 66 7.08 22.98 8.05
N CYS A 67 5.86 22.70 7.58
CA CYS A 67 5.51 21.46 6.89
C CYS A 67 4.89 21.75 5.53
N ASN A 68 5.15 20.90 4.53
CA ASN A 68 4.55 21.04 3.22
C ASN A 68 4.50 19.70 2.45
N TYR A 69 3.70 19.68 1.38
CA TYR A 69 3.77 18.65 0.35
C TYR A 69 4.67 19.14 -0.79
N TYR A 70 5.62 18.32 -1.19
CA TYR A 70 6.54 18.62 -2.28
C TYR A 70 6.32 17.67 -3.46
N ALA A 71 6.64 18.12 -4.68
CA ALA A 71 6.38 17.35 -5.90
C ALA A 71 7.19 16.03 -6.00
N ASN A 72 8.27 15.91 -5.24
CA ASN A 72 9.10 14.71 -5.12
C ASN A 72 8.63 13.75 -4.01
N ALA A 73 7.52 14.03 -3.33
CA ALA A 73 6.93 13.12 -2.35
C ALA A 73 6.22 11.97 -3.08
N TYR A 74 6.84 10.79 -3.10
CA TYR A 74 6.31 9.61 -3.76
C TYR A 74 5.83 8.56 -2.75
N SER A 75 4.67 7.97 -3.03
CA SER A 75 4.13 6.81 -2.32
C SER A 75 4.12 5.59 -3.22
N PHE A 76 4.58 4.45 -2.70
CA PHE A 76 4.68 3.20 -3.44
C PHE A 76 3.72 2.16 -2.87
N TRP A 77 2.98 1.52 -3.77
CA TRP A 77 1.93 0.57 -3.45
C TRP A 77 2.15 -0.73 -4.23
N LEU A 78 1.75 -1.89 -3.67
CA LEU A 78 1.75 -3.12 -4.46
C LEU A 78 0.76 -2.99 -5.63
N ALA A 79 1.21 -3.34 -6.82
CA ALA A 79 0.39 -3.33 -8.02
C ALA A 79 -0.55 -4.53 -8.08
N THR A 80 -1.60 -4.43 -8.89
CA THR A 80 -2.42 -5.57 -9.31
C THR A 80 -1.70 -6.39 -10.37
N ILE A 81 -1.68 -7.72 -10.23
CA ILE A 81 -1.03 -8.62 -11.18
C ILE A 81 -1.98 -9.77 -11.49
N GLU A 82 -2.34 -9.91 -12.77
CA GLU A 82 -3.08 -11.08 -13.24
C GLU A 82 -2.20 -12.32 -13.24
N ARG A 83 -2.75 -13.46 -12.80
CA ARG A 83 -1.97 -14.70 -12.64
C ARG A 83 -1.36 -15.18 -13.96
N SER A 84 -2.03 -14.95 -15.09
CA SER A 84 -1.52 -15.30 -16.43
C SER A 84 -0.40 -14.38 -16.92
N GLU A 85 -0.20 -13.22 -16.29
CA GLU A 85 0.73 -12.17 -16.72
C GLU A 85 2.00 -12.07 -15.85
N MET A 86 2.11 -12.88 -14.78
CA MET A 86 3.21 -12.79 -13.79
C MET A 86 4.62 -12.81 -14.39
N PHE A 87 4.84 -13.58 -15.46
CA PHE A 87 6.15 -13.75 -16.11
C PHE A 87 6.20 -13.12 -17.50
N LYS A 88 5.18 -12.35 -17.87
CA LYS A 88 5.17 -11.57 -19.11
C LYS A 88 5.70 -10.18 -18.83
N LYS A 89 6.10 -9.49 -19.90
CA LYS A 89 6.48 -8.08 -19.81
C LYS A 89 5.29 -7.28 -19.26
N PRO A 90 5.44 -6.54 -18.14
CA PRO A 90 4.35 -5.71 -17.62
C PRO A 90 3.93 -4.66 -18.66
N THR A 91 2.62 -4.48 -18.83
CA THR A 91 2.06 -3.39 -19.64
C THR A 91 2.20 -2.08 -18.86
N PRO A 92 2.99 -1.10 -19.34
CA PRO A 92 3.14 0.17 -18.64
C PRO A 92 1.81 0.93 -18.61
N SER A 93 1.47 1.54 -17.48
CA SER A 93 0.28 2.39 -17.36
C SER A 93 0.62 3.70 -16.63
N THR A 94 -0.04 4.78 -17.02
CA THR A 94 -0.01 6.07 -16.31
C THR A 94 -1.42 6.42 -15.93
N LEU A 95 -1.72 6.37 -14.64
CA LEU A 95 -3.07 6.52 -14.11
C LEU A 95 -3.30 7.94 -13.63
N LYS A 96 -4.53 8.43 -13.80
CA LYS A 96 -4.97 9.74 -13.31
C LYS A 96 -6.08 9.59 -12.27
N ALA A 97 -6.50 10.72 -11.70
CA ALA A 97 -7.62 10.77 -10.77
C ALA A 97 -8.86 10.08 -11.37
N GLY A 98 -9.56 9.29 -10.55
CA GLY A 98 -10.66 8.42 -10.96
C GLY A 98 -10.24 6.95 -11.08
N GLU A 99 -9.05 6.68 -11.61
CA GLU A 99 -8.62 5.32 -11.96
C GLU A 99 -7.49 4.77 -11.07
N LEU A 100 -6.86 5.61 -10.24
CA LEU A 100 -5.68 5.22 -9.44
C LEU A 100 -5.85 3.89 -8.70
N ARG A 101 -7.00 3.69 -8.05
CA ARG A 101 -7.28 2.50 -7.22
C ARG A 101 -7.44 1.20 -8.01
N THR A 102 -7.64 1.27 -9.33
CA THR A 102 -7.83 0.09 -10.19
C THR A 102 -6.58 -0.78 -10.28
N HIS A 103 -5.40 -0.21 -10.04
CA HIS A 103 -4.12 -0.92 -10.10
C HIS A 103 -3.43 -1.01 -8.74
N VAL A 104 -4.12 -0.70 -7.64
CA VAL A 104 -3.58 -0.79 -6.29
C VAL A 104 -4.10 -2.05 -5.61
N SER A 105 -3.18 -2.93 -5.21
CA SER A 105 -3.46 -4.16 -4.48
C SER A 105 -4.19 -3.89 -3.17
N ARG A 106 -5.20 -4.71 -2.87
CA ARG A 106 -5.91 -4.67 -1.59
C ARG A 106 -5.24 -5.53 -0.53
N CYS A 107 -5.54 -5.22 0.71
CA CYS A 107 -5.06 -5.95 1.87
C CYS A 107 -6.13 -6.08 2.94
N GLN A 108 -5.91 -7.02 3.85
CA GLN A 108 -6.71 -7.21 5.05
C GLN A 108 -5.78 -7.48 6.23
N VAL A 109 -6.05 -6.82 7.36
CA VAL A 109 -5.34 -7.08 8.61
C VAL A 109 -6.13 -8.07 9.45
N CYS A 110 -5.43 -9.09 9.93
CA CYS A 110 -6.01 -10.26 10.54
C CYS A 110 -5.39 -10.51 11.92
N MET A 111 -6.20 -10.98 12.87
CA MET A 111 -5.77 -11.42 14.19
C MET A 111 -6.08 -12.90 14.43
N ARG A 112 -5.12 -13.67 14.96
CA ARG A 112 -5.31 -15.10 15.24
C ARG A 112 -6.39 -15.27 16.32
N ARG A 113 -7.40 -16.13 16.06
CA ARG A 113 -8.40 -16.52 17.06
C ARG A 113 -7.71 -17.33 18.16
N THR A 114 -8.08 -17.06 19.40
CA THR A 114 -7.63 -17.82 20.58
C THR A 114 -8.56 -18.99 20.82
#